data_AF-A0A817M3J5-F1
#
_entry.id   AF-A0A817M3J5-F1
#
_cell.length_a   1.000
_cell.length_b   1.000
_cell.length_c   1.000
_cell.angle_alpha   90.00
_cell.angle_beta   90.00
_cell.angle_gamma   90.00
#
_symmetry.space_group_name_H-M   'P 1'
#
loop_
_entity.id
_entity.type
_entity.pdbx_description
1 polymer ?
#
loop_
_entity_poly.entity_id
_entity_poly.type
_entity_poly.pdbx_seq_one_letter_code
_entity_poly.pdbx_strand_id
1 'polypeptide(L)' 'MCMRRGVRPAFCPELKKDDQPLTDNDRVYVQEYDDHIVVTMSKVARDDADKYAINVANDSGSCNIPLKVSYW' A
#
# COMPACT_ATOMS: atom_id res chain seq x y z
N MET A 1 -10.70 -4.05 -19.88
CA MET A 1 -10.58 -2.89 -20.81
C MET A 1 -10.48 -1.63 -19.99
N CYS A 2 -9.28 -1.09 -19.87
CA CYS A 2 -9.01 0.26 -19.37
C CYS A 2 -8.42 1.00 -20.56
N MET A 3 -9.18 1.91 -21.17
CA MET A 3 -8.72 2.80 -22.23
C MET A 3 -9.09 4.22 -21.82
N ARG A 4 -8.11 5.01 -21.39
CA ARG A 4 -8.14 6.47 -21.58
C ARG A 4 -6.74 6.96 -21.91
N ARG A 5 -6.62 7.46 -23.15
CA ARG A 5 -5.47 8.22 -23.65
C ARG A 5 -5.12 9.34 -22.65
N GLY A 6 -3.90 9.33 -22.14
CA GLY A 6 -3.34 10.40 -21.30
C GLY A 6 -3.49 10.26 -19.79
N VAL A 7 -3.92 9.10 -19.28
CA VAL A 7 -4.03 8.86 -17.83
C VAL A 7 -2.75 8.16 -17.38
N ARG A 8 -2.03 8.76 -16.42
CA ARG A 8 -0.94 8.10 -15.70
C ARG A 8 -1.41 6.68 -15.36
N PRO A 9 -0.61 5.60 -15.56
CA PRO A 9 -1.04 4.28 -15.16
C PRO A 9 -1.54 4.40 -13.72
N ALA A 10 -2.81 4.10 -13.50
CA ALA A 10 -3.40 4.16 -12.17
C ALA A 10 -2.68 3.10 -11.37
N PHE A 11 -1.59 3.49 -10.71
CA PHE A 11 -0.94 2.67 -9.72
C PHE A 11 -2.01 2.50 -8.65
N CYS A 12 -2.51 1.29 -8.49
CA CYS A 12 -3.48 0.97 -7.45
C CYS A 12 -2.72 0.22 -6.36
N PRO A 13 -2.06 0.90 -5.40
CA PRO A 13 -1.45 0.24 -4.27
C PRO A 13 -2.54 -0.31 -3.35
N GLU A 14 -2.56 -1.62 -3.21
CA GLU A 14 -3.38 -2.27 -2.19
C GLU A 14 -2.51 -2.59 -0.99
N LEU A 15 -2.84 -2.00 0.16
CA LEU A 15 -2.21 -2.36 1.43
C LEU A 15 -2.91 -3.57 2.04
N LYS A 16 -2.12 -4.55 2.48
CA LYS A 16 -2.59 -5.72 3.22
C LYS A 16 -1.90 -5.79 4.57
N LYS A 17 -2.65 -6.16 5.61
CA LYS A 17 -2.13 -6.50 6.94
C LYS A 17 -2.53 -7.95 7.20
N ASP A 18 -1.55 -8.81 7.47
CA ASP A 18 -1.78 -10.25 7.75
C ASP A 18 -2.69 -10.94 6.70
N ASP A 19 -2.35 -10.75 5.42
CA ASP A 19 -3.12 -11.22 4.25
C ASP A 19 -4.54 -10.65 4.07
N GLN A 20 -5.02 -9.79 4.98
CA GLN A 20 -6.28 -9.06 4.83
C GLN A 20 -6.09 -7.71 4.16
N PRO A 21 -6.95 -7.33 3.18
CA PRO A 21 -6.93 -5.99 2.61
C PRO A 21 -7.26 -4.95 3.69
N LEU A 22 -6.34 -4.01 3.89
CA LEU A 22 -6.50 -2.92 4.82
C LEU A 22 -6.93 -1.68 4.04
N THR A 23 -8.12 -1.17 4.34
CA THR A 23 -8.56 0.13 3.83
C THR A 23 -7.84 1.24 4.60
N ASP A 24 -7.47 2.27 3.87
CA ASP A 24 -6.99 3.54 4.40
C ASP A 24 -7.93 4.08 5.50
N ASN A 25 -7.34 4.43 6.64
CA ASN A 25 -8.04 4.95 7.81
C ASN A 25 -7.15 6.03 8.49
N ASP A 26 -7.68 6.72 9.50
CA ASP A 26 -6.98 7.80 10.24
C ASP A 26 -5.61 7.36 10.80
N ARG A 27 -5.45 6.06 11.09
CA ARG A 27 -4.21 5.50 11.63
C ARG A 27 -3.23 5.05 10.56
N VAL A 28 -3.70 4.51 9.43
CA VAL A 28 -2.83 3.95 8.40
C VAL A 28 -3.37 4.39 7.05
N TYR A 29 -2.57 5.16 6.34
CA TYR A 29 -2.94 5.62 5.01
C TYR A 29 -1.73 5.58 4.07
N VAL A 30 -2.02 5.37 2.80
CA VAL A 30 -1.04 5.31 1.72
C VAL A 30 -1.21 6.56 0.88
N GLN A 31 -0.11 7.25 0.61
CA GLN A 31 -0.05 8.37 -0.31
C GLN A 31 0.80 7.98 -1.51
N GLU A 32 0.23 8.15 -2.68
CA GLU A 32 0.90 7.94 -3.95
C GLU A 32 1.50 9.24 -4.45
N TYR A 33 2.80 9.20 -4.74
CA TYR A 33 3.49 10.23 -5.50
C TYR A 33 3.99 9.63 -6.81
N ASP A 34 4.40 10.49 -7.74
CA ASP A 34 4.80 10.07 -9.09
C ASP A 34 6.03 9.14 -9.12
N ASP A 35 6.90 9.24 -8.11
CA ASP A 35 8.17 8.51 -8.04
C ASP A 35 8.22 7.51 -6.87
N HIS A 36 7.37 7.69 -5.86
CA HIS A 36 7.41 6.88 -4.65
C HIS A 36 6.04 6.81 -3.97
N ILE A 37 5.87 5.80 -3.12
CA ILE A 37 4.67 5.62 -2.30
C ILE A 37 5.07 5.82 -0.85
N VAL A 38 4.32 6.65 -0.13
CA VAL A 38 4.52 6.92 1.30
C VAL A 38 3.41 6.23 2.08
N VAL A 39 3.78 5.27 2.93
CA VAL A 39 2.86 4.69 3.89
C VAL A 39 3.07 5.36 5.24
N THR A 40 2.03 5.99 5.76
CA THR A 40 2.06 6.66 7.06
C THR A 40 1.24 5.88 8.06
N MET A 41 1.86 5.55 9.19
CA MET A 41 1.23 4.85 10.31
C MET A 41 1.30 5.72 11.56
N SER A 42 0.16 6.23 12.00
CA SER A 42 -0.01 7.10 13.15
C SER A 42 -0.46 6.28 14.37
N LYS A 43 0.07 6.61 15.55
CA LYS A 43 -0.28 5.95 16.83
C LYS A 43 -0.04 4.43 16.80
N VAL A 44 1.11 4.01 16.26
CA VAL A 44 1.51 2.60 16.18
C VAL A 44 1.40 1.95 17.56
N ALA A 45 0.55 0.93 17.66
CA ALA A 45 0.36 0.15 18.87
C ALA A 45 1.08 -1.20 18.76
N ARG A 46 1.14 -1.93 19.87
CA ARG A 46 1.70 -3.30 19.91
C ARG A 46 0.98 -4.24 18.93
N ASP A 47 -0.32 -4.01 18.75
CA ASP A 47 -1.18 -4.76 17.82
C ASP A 47 -0.94 -4.39 16.35
N ASP A 48 -0.10 -3.39 16.05
CA ASP A 48 0.33 -3.05 14.69
C ASP A 48 1.67 -3.69 14.32
N ALA A 49 2.29 -4.43 15.22
CA ALA A 49 3.51 -5.17 14.93
C ALA A 49 3.21 -6.48 14.20
N ASP A 50 2.85 -6.34 12.92
CA ASP A 50 2.47 -7.43 12.05
C ASP A 50 3.18 -7.37 10.70
N LYS A 51 2.86 -8.34 9.85
CA LYS A 51 3.28 -8.40 8.45
C LYS A 51 2.34 -7.55 7.62
N TYR A 52 2.91 -6.53 6.99
CA TYR A 52 2.23 -5.73 5.98
C TYR A 52 2.73 -6.15 4.60
N ALA A 53 1.90 -5.97 3.58
CA ALA A 53 2.31 -6.17 2.20
C ALA A 53 1.68 -5.07 1.34
N ILE A 54 2.47 -4.48 0.46
CA ILE A 54 1.96 -3.54 -0.55
C ILE A 54 1.96 -4.25 -1.88
N ASN A 55 0.78 -4.37 -2.47
CA ASN A 55 0.62 -4.85 -3.84
C ASN A 55 0.49 -3.65 -4.77
N VAL A 56 1.48 -3.42 -5.61
CA VAL A 56 1.47 -2.37 -6.62
C VAL A 56 1.20 -3.01 -7.97
N ALA A 57 0.06 -2.70 -8.57
CA ALA A 57 -0.30 -3.18 -9.90
C ALA A 57 -0.38 -2.03 -10.91
N ASN A 58 0.13 -2.27 -12.12
CA ASN A 58 -0.05 -1.41 -13.29
C ASN A 58 -0.36 -2.27 -14.53
N ASP A 59 -0.62 -1.63 -15.67
CA ASP A 59 -0.91 -2.32 -16.93
C ASP A 59 0.24 -3.21 -17.43
N SER A 60 1.47 -3.00 -16.95
CA SER A 60 2.65 -3.80 -17.31
C SER A 60 2.90 -4.98 -16.37
N GLY A 61 2.31 -5.00 -15.17
CA GLY A 61 2.51 -6.08 -14.22
C GLY A 61 2.12 -5.71 -12.78
N SER A 62 2.36 -6.64 -11.87
CA SER A 62 2.18 -6.46 -10.43
C SER A 62 3.45 -6.76 -9.66
N CYS A 63 3.65 -6.06 -8.55
CA CYS A 63 4.74 -6.25 -7.63
C CYS A 63 4.18 -6.33 -6.20
N ASN A 64 4.55 -7.39 -5.47
CA ASN A 64 4.21 -7.55 -4.07
C ASN A 64 5.43 -7.31 -3.20
N ILE A 65 5.34 -6.35 -2.29
CA ILE A 65 6.44 -5.92 -1.42
C ILE A 65 6.07 -6.23 0.03
N PRO A 66 6.68 -7.27 0.65
CA PRO A 66 6.45 -7.57 2.06
C PRO A 66 7.19 -6.58 2.97
N LEU A 67 6.48 -6.04 3.95
CA LEU A 67 6.96 -5.10 4.96
C LEU A 67 6.76 -5.72 6.35
N LYS A 68 7.81 -5.75 7.18
CA LYS A 68 7.72 -6.25 8.55
C LYS A 68 7.87 -5.11 9.54
N VAL A 69 6.83 -4.85 10.32
CA VAL A 69 6.85 -3.86 11.40
C VAL A 69 7.15 -4.59 12.71
N SER A 70 8.18 -4.14 13.45
CA SER A 70 8.55 -4.69 14.76
C SER A 70 8.45 -3.60 15.82
N TYR A 71 7.94 -3.93 17.01
CA TYR A 71 8.03 -3.10 18.22
C TYR A 71 9.08 -3.70 19.17
N TRP A 72 9.68 -2.88 20.01
CA TRP A 72 10.69 -3.26 21.02
C TRP A 72 10.25 -2.79 22.39
#